data_AF-K0I5S4-F1
#
_entry.id   AF-K0I5S4-F1
#
_cell.length_a   1.000
_cell.length_b   1.000
_cell.length_c   1.000
_cell.angle_alpha   90.00
_cell.angle_beta   90.00
_cell.angle_gamma   90.00
#
_symmetry.space_group_name_H-M   'P 1'
#
loop_
_entity.id
_entity.type
_entity.pdbx_description
1 polymer ?
#
loop_
_entity_poly.entity_id
_entity_poly.type
_entity_poly.pdbx_seq_one_letter_code
_entity_poly.pdbx_strand_id
1 'polypeptide(L)'
;MKDWIRNALSIRQPRRPAPVGSLPPVGVLILRGPVKMLVTHPLPAELWDWLVLSGWRNMPVKDDRRKGMQLPEGALKALIDADPAERNQVHARILELAEPEV
;
A
#
# COMPACT_ATOMS: atom_id res chain seq x y z
N MET A 1 25.70 -37.88 4.18
CA MET A 1 26.34 -36.55 4.14
C MET A 1 25.86 -35.81 2.89
N LYS A 2 24.64 -35.26 2.92
CA LYS A 2 23.98 -34.69 1.74
C LYS A 2 23.07 -33.52 2.12
N ASP A 3 23.57 -32.56 2.88
CA ASP A 3 22.74 -31.43 3.35
C ASP A 3 23.40 -30.05 3.22
N TRP A 4 24.56 -29.94 2.57
CA TRP A 4 25.33 -28.69 2.50
C TRP A 4 25.18 -27.90 1.18
N ILE A 5 24.58 -28.49 0.15
CA ILE A 5 24.50 -27.89 -1.20
C ILE A 5 23.32 -26.89 -1.32
N ARG A 6 22.37 -26.87 -0.37
CA ARG A 6 21.17 -26.02 -0.46
C ARG A 6 21.36 -24.55 -0.08
N ASN A 7 22.46 -24.19 0.61
CA ASN A 7 22.65 -22.82 1.13
C ASN A 7 23.68 -21.96 0.37
N ALA A 8 24.41 -22.51 -0.59
CA ALA A 8 25.53 -21.79 -1.23
C ALA A 8 25.12 -20.81 -2.35
N LEU A 9 23.90 -20.92 -2.87
CA LEU A 9 23.39 -20.04 -3.94
C LEU A 9 22.43 -19.02 -3.35
N SER A 10 22.96 -18.03 -2.60
CA SER A 10 22.23 -16.85 -2.13
C SER A 10 21.78 -15.96 -3.30
N ILE A 11 21.04 -16.54 -4.24
CA ILE A 11 20.34 -15.89 -5.33
C ILE A 11 19.07 -15.32 -4.70
N ARG A 12 19.21 -14.20 -4.01
CA ARG A 12 18.07 -13.33 -3.74
C ARG A 12 17.62 -12.80 -5.09
N GLN A 13 16.60 -13.44 -5.64
CA GLN A 13 15.96 -13.01 -6.87
C GLN A 13 15.50 -11.55 -6.68
N PRO A 14 15.96 -10.60 -7.51
CA PRO A 14 15.44 -9.25 -7.46
C PRO A 14 13.94 -9.33 -7.72
N ARG A 15 13.15 -8.88 -6.74
CA ARG A 15 11.69 -8.93 -6.83
C ARG A 15 11.30 -8.16 -8.08
N ARG A 16 10.63 -8.84 -9.02
CA ARG A 16 10.03 -8.18 -10.18
C ARG A 16 9.17 -7.03 -9.66
N PRO A 17 9.23 -5.83 -10.26
CA PRO A 17 8.26 -4.80 -9.95
C PRO A 17 6.88 -5.41 -10.18
N ALA A 18 6.03 -5.39 -9.15
CA ALA A 18 4.68 -5.88 -9.30
C ALA A 18 4.02 -5.12 -10.46
N PRO A 19 3.29 -5.79 -11.37
CA PRO A 19 2.41 -5.08 -12.28
C PRO A 19 1.55 -4.10 -11.47
N VAL A 20 1.18 -2.95 -12.06
CA VAL A 20 0.14 -2.06 -11.52
C VAL A 20 -0.96 -2.96 -10.98
N GLY A 21 -1.07 -3.04 -9.65
CA GLY A 21 -1.88 -4.07 -9.01
C GLY A 21 -3.31 -3.96 -9.52
N SER A 22 -4.05 -5.06 -9.55
CA SER A 22 -5.50 -4.98 -9.78
C SER A 22 -6.12 -3.94 -8.84
N LEU A 23 -7.17 -3.26 -9.30
CA LEU A 23 -7.90 -2.31 -8.46
C LEU A 23 -8.32 -3.01 -7.14
N PRO A 24 -7.96 -2.48 -5.97
CA PRO A 24 -8.33 -3.11 -4.70
C PRO A 24 -9.84 -3.06 -4.48
N PRO A 25 -10.46 -4.15 -3.99
CA PRO A 25 -11.87 -4.13 -3.60
C PRO A 25 -12.10 -3.28 -2.34
N VAL A 26 -13.35 -2.87 -2.11
CA VAL A 26 -13.72 -2.23 -0.84
C VAL A 26 -13.54 -3.21 0.31
N GLY A 27 -13.03 -2.71 1.44
CA GLY A 27 -12.77 -3.46 2.66
C GLY A 27 -11.38 -4.08 2.76
N VAL A 28 -10.50 -3.94 1.76
CA VAL A 28 -9.10 -4.38 1.88
C VAL A 28 -8.17 -3.25 2.32
N LEU A 29 -7.03 -3.63 2.90
CA LEU A 29 -5.95 -2.71 3.21
C LEU A 29 -5.01 -2.57 2.01
N ILE A 30 -4.54 -1.35 1.78
CA ILE A 30 -3.43 -1.03 0.88
C ILE A 30 -2.28 -0.40 1.67
N LEU A 31 -1.07 -0.48 1.11
CA LEU A 31 0.16 -0.26 1.84
C LEU A 31 1.12 0.66 1.15
N ARG A 32 1.78 1.51 1.93
CA ARG A 32 2.94 2.31 1.52
C ARG A 32 3.99 2.24 2.62
N GLY A 33 5.00 1.39 2.43
CA GLY A 33 6.01 1.14 3.45
C GLY A 33 5.37 0.61 4.75
N PRO A 34 5.53 1.29 5.90
CA PRO A 34 4.88 0.91 7.15
C PRO A 34 3.43 1.44 7.29
N VAL A 35 2.95 2.26 6.36
CA VAL A 35 1.63 2.91 6.44
C VAL A 35 0.57 2.04 5.75
N LYS A 36 -0.55 1.82 6.42
CA LYS A 36 -1.72 1.08 5.96
C LYS A 36 -2.90 2.03 5.77
N MET A 37 -3.71 1.79 4.73
CA MET A 37 -4.96 2.52 4.48
C MET A 37 -6.07 1.53 4.14
N LEU A 38 -7.22 1.69 4.77
CA LEU A 38 -8.41 0.91 4.43
C LEU A 38 -9.09 1.48 3.19
N VAL A 39 -9.43 0.59 2.25
CA VAL A 39 -10.22 0.94 1.08
C VAL A 39 -11.69 1.00 1.48
N THR A 40 -12.15 2.19 1.85
CA THR A 40 -13.53 2.42 2.30
C THR A 40 -14.52 2.65 1.17
N HIS A 41 -14.06 3.05 -0.02
CA HIS A 41 -14.89 3.38 -1.18
C HIS A 41 -14.29 2.79 -2.47
N PRO A 42 -15.11 2.55 -3.52
CA PRO A 42 -14.60 2.16 -4.83
C PRO A 42 -13.57 3.17 -5.36
N LEU A 43 -12.39 2.68 -5.71
CA LEU A 43 -11.30 3.49 -6.23
C LEU A 43 -11.47 3.73 -7.73
N PRO A 44 -11.45 4.98 -8.22
CA PRO A 44 -11.28 5.24 -9.64
C PRO A 44 -9.93 4.69 -10.12
N ALA A 45 -9.89 4.14 -11.34
CA ALA A 45 -8.66 3.56 -11.90
C ALA A 45 -7.51 4.58 -11.95
N GLU A 46 -7.79 5.82 -12.36
CA GLU A 46 -6.80 6.90 -12.39
C GLU A 46 -6.22 7.21 -11.00
N LEU A 47 -7.07 7.24 -9.97
CA LEU A 47 -6.63 7.47 -8.60
C LEU A 47 -5.75 6.32 -8.12
N TRP A 48 -6.09 5.08 -8.48
CA TRP A 48 -5.28 3.92 -8.17
C TRP A 48 -3.92 3.94 -8.88
N ASP A 49 -3.87 4.31 -10.15
CA ASP A 49 -2.60 4.48 -10.88
C ASP A 49 -1.71 5.54 -10.22
N TRP A 50 -2.31 6.68 -9.84
CA TRP A 50 -1.62 7.73 -9.11
C TRP A 50 -1.12 7.25 -7.73
N LEU A 51 -1.92 6.45 -7.00
CA LEU A 51 -1.52 5.85 -5.73
C LEU A 51 -0.35 4.87 -5.92
N VAL A 52 -0.38 4.04 -6.97
CA VAL A 52 0.70 3.12 -7.31
C VAL A 52 1.99 3.89 -7.63
N LEU A 53 1.92 4.99 -8.37
CA LEU A 53 3.06 5.88 -8.62
C LEU A 53 3.56 6.54 -7.32
N SER A 54 2.66 6.86 -6.40
CA SER A 54 2.95 7.40 -5.06
C SER A 54 3.49 6.36 -4.07
N GLY A 55 3.67 5.11 -4.52
CA GLY A 55 4.28 4.02 -3.76
C GLY A 55 3.30 3.10 -3.03
N TRP A 56 1.99 3.25 -3.25
CA TRP A 56 0.98 2.36 -2.68
C TRP A 56 0.90 1.02 -3.41
N ARG A 57 0.60 -0.05 -2.69
CA ARG A 57 0.46 -1.41 -3.23
C ARG A 57 -0.67 -2.13 -2.53
N ASN A 58 -1.26 -3.11 -3.21
CA ASN A 58 -2.20 -4.04 -2.58
C ASN A 58 -1.48 -4.82 -1.49
N MET A 59 -2.18 -5.05 -0.38
CA MET A 59 -1.66 -5.87 0.70
C MET A 59 -1.50 -7.33 0.23
N PRO A 60 -0.27 -7.89 0.22
CA PRO A 60 0.00 -9.19 -0.41
C PRO A 60 -0.51 -10.39 0.41
N VAL A 61 -0.79 -10.20 1.70
CA VAL A 61 -1.29 -11.23 2.62
C VAL A 61 -2.47 -10.68 3.41
N LYS A 62 -3.57 -11.44 3.48
CA LYS A 62 -4.81 -11.03 4.17
C LYS A 62 -4.58 -10.63 5.64
N ASP A 63 -3.68 -11.33 6.32
CA ASP A 63 -3.29 -11.07 7.71
C ASP A 63 -1.83 -10.66 7.77
N ASP A 64 -1.54 -9.41 7.44
CA ASP A 64 -0.24 -8.85 7.79
C ASP A 64 -0.22 -8.45 9.26
N ARG A 65 0.46 -9.27 10.05
CA ARG A 65 0.63 -9.09 11.50
C ARG A 65 1.71 -8.06 11.84
N ARG A 66 2.32 -7.42 10.85
CA ARG A 66 3.29 -6.35 11.10
C ARG A 66 2.55 -5.13 11.63
N LYS A 67 2.89 -4.75 12.87
CA LYS A 67 2.46 -3.47 13.44
C LYS A 67 2.97 -2.35 12.55
N GLY A 68 2.06 -1.57 12.01
CA GLY A 68 2.35 -0.43 11.15
C GLY A 68 1.77 0.87 11.69
N MET A 69 1.79 1.89 10.84
CA MET A 69 0.97 3.08 11.02
C MET A 69 -0.32 2.88 10.22
N GLN A 70 -1.45 3.29 10.77
CA GLN A 70 -2.75 3.24 10.12
C GLN A 70 -3.24 4.66 9.83
N LEU A 71 -3.73 4.86 8.61
CA LEU A 71 -4.42 6.09 8.25
C LEU A 71 -5.86 6.09 8.78
N PRO A 72 -6.39 7.29 9.11
CA PRO A 72 -7.77 7.43 9.53
C PRO A 72 -8.73 6.95 8.43
N GLU A 73 -9.89 6.42 8.82
CA GLU A 73 -10.88 5.82 7.91
C GLU A 73 -11.34 6.79 6.79
N GLY A 74 -11.38 8.10 7.10
CA GLY A 74 -11.72 9.16 6.14
C GLY A 74 -10.63 9.53 5.14
N ALA A 75 -9.40 9.02 5.30
CA ALA A 75 -8.26 9.38 4.46
C ALA A 75 -8.50 9.09 2.97
N LEU A 76 -9.04 7.90 2.65
CA LEU A 76 -9.30 7.56 1.25
C LEU A 76 -10.37 8.48 0.65
N LYS A 77 -11.43 8.78 1.41
CA LYS A 77 -12.48 9.69 0.93
C LYS A 77 -11.92 11.07 0.62
N ALA A 78 -11.06 11.60 1.49
CA ALA A 78 -10.39 12.89 1.25
C ALA A 78 -9.52 12.89 -0.02
N LEU A 79 -8.87 11.76 -0.37
CA LEU A 79 -8.13 11.64 -1.64
C LEU A 79 -9.03 11.52 -2.86
N ILE A 80 -10.20 10.89 -2.73
CA ILE A 80 -11.20 10.77 -3.80
C ILE A 80 -11.82 12.12 -4.10
N ASP A 81 -12.17 12.89 -3.06
CA ASP A 81 -12.83 14.18 -3.19
C ASP A 81 -11.86 15.31 -3.61
N ALA A 82 -10.56 15.12 -3.42
CA ALA A 82 -9.54 16.10 -3.77
C ALA A 82 -9.40 16.27 -5.29
N ASP A 83 -9.28 17.52 -5.73
CA ASP A 83 -8.91 17.84 -7.11
C ASP A 83 -7.55 17.19 -7.45
N PRO A 84 -7.38 16.61 -8.65
CA PRO A 84 -6.09 16.10 -9.10
C PRO A 84 -4.90 17.05 -8.87
N ALA A 85 -5.08 18.37 -8.97
CA ALA A 85 -4.04 19.37 -8.72
C ALA A 85 -3.64 19.48 -7.24
N GLU A 86 -4.57 19.26 -6.32
CA GLU A 86 -4.37 19.35 -4.87
C GLU A 86 -4.03 18.00 -4.23
N ARG A 87 -4.23 16.91 -4.96
CA ARG A 87 -4.08 15.52 -4.50
C ARG A 87 -2.73 15.25 -3.83
N ASN A 88 -1.64 15.82 -4.33
CA ASN A 88 -0.31 15.70 -3.72
C ASN A 88 -0.26 16.33 -2.32
N GLN A 89 -0.88 17.50 -2.14
CA GLN A 89 -0.88 18.21 -0.85
C GLN A 89 -1.78 17.49 0.17
N VAL A 90 -2.96 17.05 -0.27
CA VAL A 90 -3.89 16.27 0.56
C VAL A 90 -3.24 14.95 0.98
N HIS A 91 -2.54 14.28 0.07
CA HIS A 91 -1.81 13.05 0.39
C HIS A 91 -0.71 13.25 1.42
N ALA A 92 0.10 14.31 1.29
CA ALA A 92 1.13 14.62 2.28
C ALA A 92 0.51 14.84 3.66
N ARG A 93 -0.57 15.63 3.75
CA ARG A 93 -1.28 15.89 5.00
C ARG A 93 -1.87 14.62 5.62
N ILE A 94 -2.43 13.74 4.80
CA ILE A 94 -2.98 12.47 5.27
C ILE A 94 -1.88 11.57 5.85
N LEU A 95 -0.71 11.53 5.22
CA LEU A 95 0.41 10.74 5.73
C LEU A 95 0.91 11.21 7.10
N GLU A 96 0.78 12.49 7.42
CA GLU A 96 1.10 13.05 8.74
C GLU A 96 0.10 12.62 9.83
N LEU A 97 -1.13 12.27 9.45
CA LEU A 97 -2.17 11.76 10.35
C LEU A 97 -2.06 10.26 10.63
N ALA A 98 -1.00 9.59 10.15
CA ALA A 98 -0.82 8.17 10.34
C ALA A 98 -0.47 7.88 11.82
N GLU A 99 -1.31 7.09 12.49
CA GLU A 99 -1.14 6.74 13.89
C GLU A 99 -0.67 5.29 14.05
N PRO A 100 0.06 4.94 15.12
CA PRO A 100 0.40 3.54 15.38
C PRO A 100 -0.85 2.67 15.47
N GLU A 101 -0.84 1.52 14.79
CA GLU A 101 -1.88 0.51 14.89
C GLU A 101 -1.96 -0.02 16.34
N VAL A 102 -3.13 0.17 16.98
CA VAL A 102 -3.38 -0.16 18.40
C VAL A 102 -3.58 -1.65 18.61
#